data_AF-A0AAJ1T7E7-F1
#
_entry.id   AF-A0AAJ1T7E7-F1
#
_cell.length_a   1.000
_cell.length_b   1.000
_cell.length_c   1.000
_cell.angle_alpha   90.00
_cell.angle_beta   90.00
_cell.angle_gamma   90.00
#
_symmetry.space_group_name_H-M   'P 1'
#
loop_
_entity.id
_entity.type
_entity.pdbx_description
1 polymer ?
#
loop_
_entity_poly.entity_id
_entity_poly.type
_entity_poly.pdbx_seq_one_letter_code
_entity_poly.pdbx_strand_id
1 'polypeptide(L)' 'MYAGRDMTELSMMSKTDWKQDELQYFHHALQQVVPYLNVEGQTIHREIVEEITRRGGLK' A
#
# COMPACT_ATOMS: atom_id res chain seq x y z
N MET A 1 -14.79 6.63 -3.03
CA MET A 1 -13.55 6.81 -3.81
C MET A 1 -12.92 8.09 -3.31
N TYR A 2 -11.66 8.05 -2.86
CA TYR A 2 -10.98 9.23 -2.32
C TYR A 2 -10.83 10.31 -3.40
N ALA A 3 -11.08 11.57 -3.02
CA ALA A 3 -11.17 12.71 -3.95
C ALA A 3 -10.08 13.79 -3.72
N GLY A 4 -9.12 13.52 -2.83
CA GLY A 4 -7.98 14.40 -2.57
C GLY A 4 -6.81 14.16 -3.52
N ARG A 5 -5.69 14.84 -3.29
CA ARG A 5 -4.45 14.67 -4.06
C ARG A 5 -3.90 13.25 -3.91
N ASP A 6 -3.34 12.69 -4.96
CA ASP A 6 -2.77 11.34 -4.92
C ASP A 6 -1.40 11.29 -4.20
N MET A 7 -0.92 10.08 -3.93
CA MET A 7 0.37 9.90 -3.24
C MET A 7 1.57 10.42 -4.03
N THR A 8 1.52 10.39 -5.36
CA THR A 8 2.63 10.87 -6.19
C THR A 8 2.81 12.36 -5.95
N GLU A 9 1.73 13.13 -6.06
CA GLU A 9 1.73 14.56 -5.78
C GLU A 9 2.14 14.85 -4.33
N LEU A 10 1.47 14.19 -3.38
CA LEU A 10 1.67 14.44 -1.96
C LEU A 10 3.07 14.02 -1.46
N SER A 11 3.72 13.05 -2.10
CA SER A 11 5.08 12.60 -1.74
C SER A 11 6.14 13.66 -2.00
N MET A 12 5.91 14.56 -2.95
CA MET A 12 6.81 15.66 -3.30
C MET A 12 6.64 16.88 -2.39
N MET A 13 5.72 16.82 -1.42
CA MET A 13 5.40 17.91 -0.51
C MET A 13 5.71 17.56 0.95
N SER A 14 5.94 18.58 1.77
CA SER A 14 6.02 18.42 3.22
C SER A 14 4.69 17.89 3.78
N LYS A 15 4.75 17.04 4.81
CA LYS A 15 3.55 16.51 5.48
C LYS A 15 2.77 17.57 6.24
N THR A 16 3.39 18.70 6.55
CA THR A 16 2.71 19.88 7.10
C THR A 16 1.74 20.52 6.12
N ASP A 17 1.92 20.30 4.82
CA ASP A 17 1.11 20.91 3.75
C ASP A 17 -0.01 19.97 3.26
N TRP A 18 -0.11 18.81 3.90
CA TRP A 18 -1.18 17.85 3.64
C TRP A 18 -2.43 18.28 4.38
N LYS A 19 -3.59 18.10 3.74
CA LYS A 19 -4.88 18.31 4.40
C LYS A 19 -5.17 17.14 5.33
N GLN A 20 -6.01 17.40 6.32
CA GLN A 20 -6.33 16.42 7.36
C GLN A 20 -6.96 15.13 6.81
N ASP A 21 -7.84 15.25 5.81
CA ASP A 21 -8.49 14.12 5.13
C ASP A 21 -7.50 13.28 4.33
N GLU A 22 -6.51 13.90 3.69
CA GLU A 22 -5.42 13.21 2.99
C GLU A 22 -4.54 12.43 3.96
N LEU A 23 -4.17 13.04 5.10
CA LEU A 23 -3.43 12.36 6.17
C LEU A 23 -4.19 11.15 6.70
N GLN A 24 -5.49 11.31 6.99
CA GLN A 24 -6.32 10.23 7.53
C GLN A 24 -6.50 9.09 6.53
N TYR A 25 -6.74 9.43 5.27
CA TYR A 25 -6.89 8.46 4.20
C TYR A 25 -5.63 7.62 4.02
N PHE A 26 -4.45 8.25 3.87
CA PHE A 26 -3.21 7.52 3.63
C PHE A 26 -2.65 6.85 4.88
N HIS A 27 -2.90 7.39 6.08
CA HIS A 27 -2.65 6.65 7.31
C HIS A 27 -3.45 5.34 7.32
N HIS A 28 -4.75 5.39 7.02
CA HIS A 28 -5.56 4.18 6.97
C HIS A 28 -5.13 3.24 5.84
N ALA A 29 -4.80 3.75 4.65
CA ALA A 29 -4.35 2.91 3.56
C ALA A 29 -3.06 2.16 3.93
N LEU A 30 -2.13 2.84 4.62
CA LEU A 30 -0.83 2.28 4.96
C LEU A 30 -0.82 1.43 6.22
N GLN A 31 -1.67 1.70 7.22
CA GLN A 31 -1.64 0.97 8.51
C GLN A 31 -1.76 -0.55 8.35
N GLN A 32 -2.49 -1.01 7.32
CA GLN A 32 -2.74 -2.43 7.06
C GLN A 32 -1.57 -3.12 6.33
N VAL A 33 -0.72 -2.36 5.62
CA VAL A 33 0.35 -2.92 4.77
C VAL A 33 1.75 -2.70 5.36
N VAL A 34 1.94 -1.67 6.20
CA VAL A 34 3.22 -1.34 6.83
C VAL A 34 3.92 -2.54 7.50
N PRO A 35 3.22 -3.43 8.24
CA PRO A 35 3.85 -4.60 8.86
C PRO A 35 4.51 -5.56 7.86
N TYR A 36 4.05 -5.55 6.60
CA TYR A 36 4.52 -6.44 5.54
C TYR A 36 5.53 -5.76 4.58
N LEU A 37 5.92 -4.50 4.84
CA LEU A 37 6.94 -3.79 4.04
C LEU A 37 8.37 -4.19 4.43
N ASN A 38 8.64 -5.48 4.49
CA ASN A 38 9.93 -6.07 4.88
C ASN A 38 10.18 -7.40 4.14
N VAL A 39 11.30 -8.05 4.43
CA VAL A 39 11.70 -9.34 3.81
C VAL A 39 10.70 -10.46 4.10
N GLU A 40 10.08 -10.45 5.28
CA GLU A 40 9.06 -11.44 5.66
C GLU A 40 7.79 -11.28 4.82
N GLY A 41 7.30 -10.04 4.65
CA GLY A 41 6.15 -9.75 3.80
C GLY A 41 6.39 -10.08 2.33
N GLN A 42 7.62 -9.90 1.82
CA GLN A 42 8.00 -10.37 0.47
C GLN A 42 7.93 -11.89 0.35
N THR A 43 8.36 -12.61 1.40
CA THR A 43 8.29 -14.07 1.45
C THR A 43 6.84 -14.54 1.42
N ILE A 44 5.98 -13.96 2.26
CA ILE A 44 4.53 -14.23 2.29
C ILE A 44 3.91 -13.96 0.91
N HIS A 45 4.25 -12.85 0.26
CA HIS A 45 3.73 -12.52 -1.06
C HIS A 45 4.12 -13.56 -2.12
N ARG A 46 5.38 -14.01 -2.12
CA ARG A 46 5.84 -15.06 -3.04
C ARG A 46 5.08 -16.36 -2.82
N GLU A 47 4.90 -16.78 -1.57
CA GLU A 47 4.15 -18.01 -1.24
C GLU A 47 2.70 -17.94 -1.74
N ILE A 48 2.05 -16.77 -1.61
CA ILE A 48 0.72 -16.53 -2.17
C ILE A 48 0.72 -16.66 -3.70
N VAL A 49 1.70 -16.06 -4.39
CA VAL A 49 1.84 -16.15 -5.85
C VAL A 49 2.06 -17.59 -6.31
N GLU A 50 2.89 -18.35 -5.59
CA GLU A 50 3.15 -19.77 -5.85
C GLU A 50 1.86 -20.59 -5.69
N GLU A 51 1.09 -20.35 -4.63
CA GLU A 51 -0.21 -20.99 -4.38
C GLU A 51 -1.20 -20.71 -5.50
N ILE A 52 -1.34 -19.44 -5.91
CA ILE A 52 -2.24 -19.03 -6.98
C ILE A 52 -1.86 -19.71 -8.30
N THR A 53 -0.55 -19.71 -8.62
CA THR A 53 -0.01 -20.38 -9.81
C THR A 53 -0.33 -21.87 -9.79
N ARG A 54 -0.14 -22.53 -8.65
CA ARG A 54 -0.44 -23.96 -8.46
C ARG A 54 -1.91 -24.29 -8.68
N ARG A 55 -2.83 -23.38 -8.30
CA ARG A 55 -4.28 -23.52 -8.53
C ARG A 55 -4.71 -23.25 -9.98
N GLY A 56 -3.77 -22.94 -10.87
CA GLY A 56 -4.02 -22.76 -12.29
C GLY A 56 -4.36 -21.33 -12.69
N GLY A 57 -3.92 -20.30 -11.94
CA GLY A 57 -4.22 -18.92 -12.35
C GLY A 57 -3.41 -17.76 -11.77
N LEU A 58 -2.16 -17.60 -12.22
CA LEU A 58 -1.56 -16.32 -12.60
C LEU A 58 -1.11 -16.48 -14.06
N LYS A 59 -1.73 -15.75 -15.00
CA LYS A 59 -1.25 -15.62 -16.39
C LYS A 59 -0.64 -14.25 -16.58
#